data_AF-A0A7C7VZ86-F1
#
_entry.id   AF-A0A7C7VZ86-F1
#
_cell.length_a   1.000
_cell.length_b   1.000
_cell.length_c   1.000
_cell.angle_alpha   90.00
_cell.angle_beta   90.00
_cell.angle_gamma   90.00
#
_symmetry.space_group_name_H-M   'P 1'
#
loop_
_entity.id
_entity.type
_entity.pdbx_description
1 polymer ?
#
loop_
_entity_poly.entity_id
_entity_poly.type
_entity_poly.pdbx_seq_one_letter_code
_entity_poly.pdbx_strand_id
1 'polypeptide(L)'
;MKRTIFVFILSLLALLLGACAADRQVPTADRGQATAIDEHPTAPTAAPTASPWPSATPTPVPSATPLPSPAAPALSAASYVPDVVVAYAAEQLKAQSAFQVGTVKLDADGELPVAQWVYALVAPFPTVSDGVSAADFYAAWDGESGGDFEGIPLLMAESTLDALSASWYEPAEGAVEALPADELLSAAWERETA
;
A
#
# COMPACT_ATOMS: atom_id res chain seq x y z
N MET A 1 5.14 -41.26 -18.15
CA MET A 1 5.24 -40.26 -17.06
C MET A 1 5.08 -38.81 -17.54
N LYS A 2 5.80 -38.33 -18.57
CA LYS A 2 5.67 -36.92 -19.05
C LYS A 2 4.30 -36.52 -19.63
N ARG A 3 3.59 -37.44 -20.31
CA ARG A 3 2.25 -37.17 -20.88
C ARG A 3 1.14 -37.11 -19.81
N THR A 4 1.22 -37.93 -18.77
CA THR A 4 0.25 -37.93 -17.66
C THR A 4 0.40 -36.69 -16.76
N ILE A 5 1.64 -36.21 -16.57
CA ILE A 5 1.92 -34.97 -15.81
C ILE A 5 1.36 -33.75 -16.55
N PHE A 6 1.52 -33.68 -17.88
CA PHE A 6 1.02 -32.55 -18.67
C PHE A 6 -0.52 -32.44 -18.65
N VAL A 7 -1.23 -33.58 -18.73
CA VAL A 7 -2.70 -33.59 -18.65
C VAL A 7 -3.19 -33.18 -17.25
N PHE A 8 -2.47 -33.59 -16.20
CA PHE A 8 -2.82 -33.22 -14.82
C PHE A 8 -2.65 -31.71 -14.59
N ILE A 9 -1.56 -31.12 -15.10
CA ILE A 9 -1.31 -29.66 -15.01
C ILE A 9 -2.38 -28.87 -15.78
N LEU A 10 -2.74 -29.32 -17.00
CA LEU A 10 -3.76 -28.64 -17.80
C LEU A 10 -5.15 -28.69 -17.13
N SER A 11 -5.49 -29.82 -16.49
CA SER A 11 -6.74 -29.98 -15.74
C SER A 11 -6.78 -29.12 -14.47
N LEU A 12 -5.65 -28.98 -13.77
CA LEU A 12 -5.55 -28.15 -12.56
C LEU A 12 -5.69 -26.65 -12.92
N LEU A 13 -5.07 -26.22 -14.03
CA LEU A 13 -5.14 -24.85 -14.51
C LEU A 13 -6.58 -24.46 -14.91
N ALA A 14 -7.30 -25.36 -15.58
CA ALA A 14 -8.70 -25.14 -15.95
C ALA A 14 -9.62 -25.01 -14.73
N LEU A 15 -9.33 -25.74 -13.64
CA LEU A 15 -10.12 -25.67 -12.41
C LEU A 15 -9.88 -24.35 -11.65
N LEU A 16 -8.65 -23.81 -11.69
CA LEU A 16 -8.28 -22.54 -11.06
C LEU A 16 -8.90 -21.32 -11.77
N LEU A 17 -9.08 -21.38 -13.09
CA LEU A 17 -9.64 -20.28 -13.89
C LEU A 17 -11.18 -20.12 -13.74
N GLY A 18 -11.89 -21.15 -13.25
CA GLY A 18 -13.35 -21.15 -13.13
C GLY A 18 -13.93 -20.54 -11.84
N ALA A 19 -13.09 -20.17 -10.87
CA ALA A 19 -13.53 -19.85 -9.51
C ALA A 19 -13.95 -18.36 -9.29
N CYS A 20 -13.85 -17.49 -10.29
CA CYS A 20 -14.06 -16.04 -10.10
C CYS A 20 -15.44 -15.51 -10.57
N ALA A 21 -16.47 -16.35 -10.70
CA ALA A 21 -17.79 -15.89 -11.15
C ALA A 21 -18.96 -16.39 -10.29
N ALA A 22 -19.04 -15.90 -9.06
CA ALA A 22 -20.23 -15.79 -8.21
C ALA A 22 -19.82 -14.81 -7.09
N ASP A 23 -20.47 -13.71 -6.76
CA ASP A 23 -21.89 -13.47 -6.58
C ASP A 23 -22.05 -11.94 -6.39
N ARG A 24 -22.94 -11.28 -7.14
CA ARG A 24 -23.35 -9.89 -6.88
C ARG A 24 -24.85 -9.88 -6.70
N GLN A 25 -25.32 -9.95 -5.45
CA GLN A 25 -26.70 -9.62 -5.11
C GLN A 25 -26.73 -8.45 -4.12
N VAL A 26 -27.24 -7.32 -4.61
CA VAL A 26 -27.61 -6.14 -3.82
C VAL A 26 -29.07 -6.32 -3.39
N PRO A 27 -29.40 -6.28 -2.08
CA PRO A 27 -30.80 -6.28 -1.64
C PRO A 27 -31.36 -4.86 -1.73
N THR A 28 -32.37 -4.66 -2.58
CA THR A 28 -33.25 -3.48 -2.57
C THR A 28 -34.26 -3.64 -1.45
N ALA A 29 -34.24 -2.74 -0.46
CA ALA A 29 -35.28 -2.64 0.56
C ALA A 29 -36.47 -1.84 0.02
N ASP A 30 -37.59 -2.53 -0.17
CA ASP A 30 -38.85 -1.98 -0.65
C ASP A 30 -39.64 -1.29 0.48
N ARG A 31 -40.25 -0.16 0.14
CA ARG A 31 -40.93 0.80 1.00
C ARG A 31 -42.40 0.44 1.06
N GLY A 32 -42.83 -0.25 2.11
CA GLY A 32 -44.25 -0.52 2.37
C GLY A 32 -44.91 0.66 3.09
N GLN A 33 -45.67 1.47 2.35
CA GLN A 33 -46.56 2.52 2.84
C GLN A 33 -47.97 2.22 2.31
N ALA A 34 -48.95 1.97 3.18
CA ALA A 34 -50.38 1.97 2.86
C ALA A 34 -51.20 1.80 4.16
N THR A 35 -52.43 2.28 4.34
CA THR A 35 -53.28 3.35 3.77
C THR A 35 -54.45 3.43 4.77
N ALA A 36 -54.92 4.64 5.07
CA ALA A 36 -56.09 4.90 5.92
C ALA A 36 -57.41 4.74 5.15
N ILE A 37 -58.45 4.18 5.80
CA ILE A 37 -59.89 4.27 5.51
C ILE A 37 -60.63 3.57 6.67
N ASP A 38 -61.83 3.92 7.12
CA ASP A 38 -62.80 4.98 6.86
C ASP A 38 -63.79 4.99 8.06
N GLU A 39 -64.62 6.02 8.13
CA GLU A 39 -65.42 6.47 9.26
C GLU A 39 -66.82 5.82 9.36
N HIS A 40 -67.37 5.67 10.58
CA HIS A 40 -68.81 5.89 10.80
C HIS A 40 -69.15 6.18 12.29
N PRO A 41 -70.12 7.07 12.60
CA PRO A 41 -70.30 7.69 13.90
C PRO A 41 -71.47 7.11 14.71
N THR A 42 -71.46 7.26 16.04
CA THR A 42 -72.70 7.27 16.84
C THR A 42 -72.56 8.08 18.14
N ALA A 43 -73.67 8.70 18.52
CA ALA A 43 -73.95 9.81 19.44
C ALA A 43 -73.55 9.66 20.93
N PRO A 44 -73.54 10.76 21.72
CA PRO A 44 -72.84 10.84 23.00
C PRO A 44 -73.55 10.11 24.15
N THR A 45 -72.81 9.23 24.81
CA THR A 45 -73.19 8.59 26.08
C THR A 45 -72.46 9.27 27.23
N ALA A 46 -73.17 9.43 28.35
CA ALA A 46 -72.82 10.21 29.54
C ALA A 46 -71.37 10.05 30.04
N ALA A 47 -70.77 11.18 30.41
CA ALA A 47 -69.40 11.27 30.90
C ALA A 47 -69.22 10.58 32.27
N PRO A 48 -68.35 9.57 32.39
CA PRO A 48 -67.83 9.15 33.68
C PRO A 48 -66.78 10.17 34.16
N THR A 49 -66.83 10.50 35.46
CA THR A 49 -65.81 11.26 36.16
C THR A 49 -64.43 10.59 35.96
N ALA A 50 -63.53 11.26 35.25
CA ALA A 50 -62.19 10.75 34.97
C ALA A 50 -61.37 10.66 36.27
N SER A 51 -61.01 9.44 36.65
CA SER A 51 -59.94 9.16 37.60
C SER A 51 -58.61 9.65 37.01
N PRO A 52 -57.66 10.23 37.77
CA PRO A 52 -56.36 10.60 37.24
C PRO A 52 -55.63 9.34 36.77
N TRP A 53 -55.50 9.18 35.46
CA TRP A 53 -54.71 8.12 34.85
C TRP A 53 -53.23 8.34 35.20
N PRO A 54 -52.46 7.31 35.57
CA PRO A 54 -51.01 7.46 35.68
C PRO A 54 -50.45 7.92 34.32
N SER A 55 -49.82 9.10 34.32
CA SER A 55 -49.09 9.60 33.15
C SER A 55 -47.90 8.70 32.89
N ALA A 56 -47.76 8.20 31.65
CA ALA A 56 -46.57 7.43 31.27
C ALA A 56 -45.34 8.32 31.46
N THR A 57 -44.42 7.89 32.32
CA THR A 57 -43.12 8.56 32.48
C THR A 57 -42.37 8.44 31.15
N PRO A 58 -41.87 9.54 30.54
CA PRO A 58 -41.10 9.43 29.32
C PRO A 58 -39.85 8.59 29.59
N THR A 59 -39.73 7.46 28.91
CA THR A 59 -38.52 6.64 28.94
C THR A 59 -37.36 7.51 28.44
N PRO A 60 -36.23 7.63 29.17
CA PRO A 60 -35.09 8.39 28.68
C PRO A 60 -34.63 7.78 27.36
N VAL A 61 -34.63 8.59 26.30
CA VAL A 61 -34.05 8.20 25.01
C VAL A 61 -32.55 7.99 25.26
N PRO A 62 -31.97 6.83 24.87
CA PRO A 62 -30.55 6.62 25.05
C PRO A 62 -29.78 7.74 24.33
N SER A 63 -28.99 8.48 25.09
CA SER A 63 -28.09 9.49 24.53
C SER A 63 -27.06 8.76 23.66
N ALA A 64 -26.98 9.12 22.38
CA ALA A 64 -25.98 8.55 21.48
C ALA A 64 -24.60 8.82 22.09
N THR A 65 -23.91 7.74 22.49
CA THR A 65 -22.52 7.84 22.91
C THR A 65 -21.73 8.29 21.68
N PRO A 66 -20.94 9.39 21.75
CA PRO A 66 -20.15 9.81 20.61
C PRO A 66 -19.22 8.66 20.21
N LEU A 67 -19.35 8.20 18.97
CA LEU A 67 -18.45 7.20 18.41
C LEU A 67 -17.04 7.81 18.42
N PRO A 68 -15.99 7.09 18.86
CA PRO A 68 -14.63 7.60 18.76
C PRO A 68 -14.36 8.01 17.31
N SER A 69 -13.87 9.24 17.13
CA SER A 69 -13.43 9.70 15.82
C SER A 69 -12.34 8.75 15.32
N PRO A 70 -12.45 8.21 14.10
CA PRO A 70 -11.42 7.34 13.56
C PRO A 70 -10.08 8.09 13.57
N ALA A 71 -9.03 7.42 14.05
CA ALA A 71 -7.68 7.95 13.98
C ALA A 71 -7.29 8.12 12.51
N ALA A 72 -6.63 9.23 12.18
CA ALA A 72 -6.11 9.43 10.83
C ALA A 72 -5.11 8.31 10.51
N PRO A 73 -5.11 7.76 9.29
CA PRO A 73 -4.15 6.74 8.91
C PRO A 73 -2.74 7.33 8.94
N ALA A 74 -1.82 6.66 9.66
CA ALA A 74 -0.43 7.07 9.79
C ALA A 74 0.46 6.24 8.85
N LEU A 75 1.36 6.89 8.11
CA LEU A 75 2.37 6.22 7.29
C LEU A 75 3.73 6.32 8.00
N SER A 76 4.39 5.20 8.15
CA SER A 76 5.78 5.09 8.60
C SER A 76 6.57 4.30 7.56
N ALA A 77 7.84 4.62 7.38
CA ALA A 77 8.71 3.95 6.42
C ALA A 77 10.08 3.72 7.05
N ALA A 78 10.69 2.57 6.75
CA ALA A 78 12.10 2.35 7.07
C ALA A 78 13.00 3.32 6.26
N SER A 79 14.19 3.63 6.77
CA SER A 79 15.10 4.62 6.17
C SER A 79 15.52 4.26 4.74
N TYR A 80 15.60 2.97 4.44
CA TYR A 80 15.93 2.46 3.12
C TYR A 80 14.79 2.52 2.10
N VAL A 81 13.57 2.90 2.49
CA VAL A 81 12.47 3.05 1.54
C VAL A 81 12.66 4.38 0.81
N PRO A 82 12.75 4.40 -0.54
CA PRO A 82 12.99 5.63 -1.27
C PRO A 82 11.90 6.68 -1.03
N ASP A 83 12.29 7.95 -0.89
CA ASP A 83 11.36 9.06 -0.63
C ASP A 83 10.22 9.15 -1.65
N VAL A 84 10.50 8.85 -2.92
CA VAL A 84 9.49 8.82 -3.98
C VAL A 84 8.40 7.78 -3.72
N VAL A 85 8.76 6.64 -3.13
CA VAL A 85 7.81 5.57 -2.75
C VAL A 85 7.00 6.01 -1.54
N VAL A 86 7.65 6.62 -0.54
CA VAL A 86 6.96 7.16 0.65
C VAL A 86 5.97 8.25 0.25
N ALA A 87 6.37 9.18 -0.61
CA ALA A 87 5.52 10.25 -1.12
C ALA A 87 4.34 9.69 -1.91
N TYR A 88 4.58 8.72 -2.80
CA TYR A 88 3.53 8.07 -3.56
C TYR A 88 2.52 7.36 -2.63
N ALA A 89 3.01 6.58 -1.65
CA ALA A 89 2.17 5.88 -0.70
C ALA A 89 1.34 6.83 0.17
N ALA A 90 1.91 7.97 0.59
CA ALA A 90 1.20 9.00 1.34
C ALA A 90 0.05 9.60 0.54
N GLU A 91 0.24 9.88 -0.75
CA GLU A 91 -0.82 10.38 -1.64
C GLU A 91 -1.93 9.33 -1.83
N GLN A 92 -1.57 8.06 -2.01
CA GLN A 92 -2.56 6.98 -2.10
C GLN A 92 -3.37 6.82 -0.81
N LEU A 93 -2.75 7.01 0.35
CA LEU A 93 -3.42 6.92 1.64
C LEU A 93 -4.42 8.07 1.84
N LYS A 94 -4.07 9.29 1.41
CA LYS A 94 -4.99 10.44 1.43
C LYS A 94 -6.21 10.23 0.53
N ALA A 95 -6.03 9.58 -0.62
CA ALA A 95 -7.11 9.31 -1.57
C ALA A 95 -8.15 8.31 -1.05
N GLN A 96 -7.79 7.50 -0.04
CA GLN A 96 -8.66 6.46 0.53
C GLN A 96 -9.36 6.95 1.81
N SER A 97 -10.36 7.81 1.65
CA SER A 97 -11.13 8.41 2.75
C SER A 97 -12.03 7.44 3.54
N ALA A 98 -12.21 6.21 3.06
CA ALA A 98 -13.10 5.22 3.66
C ALA A 98 -12.38 4.17 4.52
N PHE A 99 -11.04 4.18 4.51
CA PHE A 99 -10.26 3.11 5.09
C PHE A 99 -9.91 3.46 6.53
N GLN A 100 -10.46 2.71 7.48
CA GLN A 100 -10.01 2.69 8.87
C GLN A 100 -8.70 1.91 8.96
N VAL A 101 -7.69 2.32 8.19
CA VAL A 101 -6.36 1.71 8.28
C VAL A 101 -5.76 2.14 9.61
N GLY A 102 -5.23 1.17 10.35
CA GLY A 102 -4.23 1.47 11.37
C GLY A 102 -2.97 2.07 10.73
N THR A 103 -1.87 2.09 11.49
CA THR A 103 -0.58 2.56 10.96
C THR A 103 -0.12 1.65 9.81
N VAL A 104 0.15 2.24 8.64
CA VAL A 104 0.84 1.58 7.53
C VAL A 104 2.34 1.73 7.75
N LYS A 105 3.06 0.61 7.72
CA LYS A 105 4.52 0.58 7.75
C LYS A 105 5.04 0.06 6.41
N LEU A 106 5.87 0.85 5.74
CA LEU A 106 6.64 0.42 4.57
C LEU A 106 7.98 -0.14 5.06
N ASP A 107 8.21 -1.40 4.74
CA ASP A 107 9.37 -2.18 5.17
C ASP A 107 9.62 -3.28 4.14
N ALA A 108 10.88 -3.68 3.97
CA ALA A 108 11.25 -4.74 3.02
C ALA A 108 10.72 -6.11 3.46
N ASP A 109 10.58 -6.34 4.76
CA ASP A 109 10.12 -7.61 5.35
C ASP A 109 8.60 -7.64 5.62
N GLY A 110 7.85 -6.76 4.95
CA GLY A 110 6.40 -6.67 5.11
C GLY A 110 5.66 -7.94 4.67
N GLU A 111 4.57 -8.27 5.36
CA GLU A 111 3.72 -9.44 5.03
C GLU A 111 2.95 -9.27 3.70
N LEU A 112 2.79 -8.04 3.24
CA LEU A 112 2.01 -7.69 2.06
C LEU A 112 2.88 -6.89 1.08
N PRO A 113 3.17 -7.41 -0.12
CA PRO A 113 3.87 -6.64 -1.15
C PRO A 113 2.95 -5.54 -1.68
N VAL A 114 3.21 -4.30 -1.26
CA VAL A 114 2.42 -3.11 -1.66
C VAL A 114 3.13 -2.24 -2.70
N ALA A 115 4.44 -2.43 -2.87
CA ALA A 115 5.26 -1.68 -3.82
C ALA A 115 6.47 -2.53 -4.26
N GLN A 116 6.97 -2.25 -5.46
CA GLN A 116 8.24 -2.77 -5.97
C GLN A 116 8.94 -1.62 -6.69
N TRP A 117 10.25 -1.50 -6.49
CA TRP A 117 11.11 -0.60 -7.24
C TRP A 117 12.34 -1.35 -7.74
N VAL A 118 12.98 -0.81 -8.76
CA VAL A 118 14.16 -1.41 -9.41
C VAL A 118 15.26 -0.36 -9.43
N TYR A 119 16.42 -0.71 -8.92
CA TYR A 119 17.64 0.08 -9.09
C TYR A 119 18.31 -0.32 -10.39
N ALA A 120 18.60 0.66 -11.22
CA ALA A 120 19.33 0.45 -12.47
C ALA A 120 20.74 1.01 -12.32
N LEU A 121 21.73 0.19 -12.66
CA LEU A 121 23.10 0.64 -12.80
C LEU A 121 23.24 1.39 -14.13
N VAL A 122 23.73 2.62 -14.07
CA VAL A 122 23.83 3.52 -15.23
C VAL A 122 25.22 4.16 -15.27
N ALA A 123 25.66 4.50 -16.47
CA ALA A 123 26.89 5.26 -16.71
C ALA A 123 26.58 6.52 -17.56
N PRO A 124 27.35 7.61 -17.39
CA PRO A 124 27.25 8.78 -18.27
C PRO A 124 27.63 8.43 -19.72
N PHE A 125 27.01 9.13 -20.67
CA PHE A 125 27.16 8.84 -22.11
C PHE A 125 28.40 9.56 -22.68
N PRO A 126 29.41 8.86 -23.22
CA PRO A 126 29.27 7.87 -24.28
C PRO A 126 29.95 6.53 -23.95
N THR A 127 29.97 6.13 -22.68
CA THR A 127 30.56 4.84 -22.30
C THR A 127 29.64 3.69 -22.71
N VAL A 128 30.09 2.88 -23.67
CA VAL A 128 29.44 1.65 -24.11
C VAL A 128 30.12 0.47 -23.40
N SER A 129 29.96 0.39 -22.08
CA SER A 129 30.16 -0.88 -21.38
C SER A 129 28.78 -1.52 -21.20
N ASP A 130 28.20 -1.96 -22.32
CA ASP A 130 26.99 -2.79 -22.27
C ASP A 130 27.33 -4.11 -21.56
N GLY A 131 26.49 -4.51 -20.62
CA GLY A 131 26.55 -5.86 -20.04
C GLY A 131 27.47 -6.05 -18.84
N VAL A 132 27.56 -5.04 -17.95
CA VAL A 132 28.10 -5.24 -16.59
C VAL A 132 27.40 -6.44 -15.94
N SER A 133 28.18 -7.42 -15.50
CA SER A 133 27.62 -8.58 -14.82
C SER A 133 27.33 -8.25 -13.35
N ALA A 134 26.39 -8.97 -12.74
CA ALA A 134 26.16 -8.85 -11.31
C ALA A 134 27.42 -9.19 -10.49
N ALA A 135 28.27 -10.10 -11.00
CA ALA A 135 29.52 -10.45 -10.33
C ALA A 135 30.51 -9.28 -10.31
N ASP A 136 30.63 -8.53 -11.41
CA ASP A 136 31.51 -7.35 -11.47
C ASP A 136 30.98 -6.24 -10.56
N PHE A 137 29.66 -6.06 -10.50
CA PHE A 137 29.04 -5.11 -9.57
C PHE A 137 29.30 -5.50 -8.11
N TYR A 138 29.17 -6.79 -7.74
CA TYR A 138 29.47 -7.24 -6.37
C TYR A 138 30.96 -7.13 -6.04
N ALA A 139 31.85 -7.44 -6.98
CA ALA A 139 33.28 -7.23 -6.80
C ALA A 139 33.61 -5.74 -6.56
N ALA A 140 32.98 -4.84 -7.33
CA ALA A 140 33.10 -3.40 -7.10
C ALA A 140 32.57 -3.00 -5.71
N TRP A 141 31.43 -3.54 -5.27
CA TRP A 141 30.86 -3.33 -3.94
C TRP A 141 31.80 -3.79 -2.80
N ASP A 142 32.49 -4.91 -3.00
CA ASP A 142 33.50 -5.46 -2.07
C ASP A 142 34.86 -4.74 -2.16
N GLY A 143 34.99 -3.71 -3.00
CA GLY A 143 36.24 -2.97 -3.19
C GLY A 143 37.27 -3.72 -4.03
N GLU A 144 36.90 -4.86 -4.60
CA GLU A 144 37.67 -5.63 -5.57
C GLU A 144 37.41 -5.11 -7.00
N SER A 145 37.41 -3.79 -7.16
CA SER A 145 37.04 -3.15 -8.42
C SER A 145 38.09 -3.40 -9.50
N GLY A 146 37.62 -3.92 -10.65
CA GLY A 146 38.45 -4.20 -11.82
C GLY A 146 37.63 -4.03 -13.10
N GLY A 147 38.31 -3.92 -14.25
CA GLY A 147 37.62 -3.67 -15.52
C GLY A 147 36.93 -2.31 -15.52
N ASP A 148 35.63 -2.29 -15.77
CA ASP A 148 34.82 -1.06 -15.90
C ASP A 148 34.72 -0.24 -14.59
N PHE A 149 35.07 -0.83 -13.44
CA PHE A 149 35.03 -0.15 -12.12
C PHE A 149 36.41 0.20 -11.57
N GLU A 150 37.51 -0.10 -12.28
CA GLU A 150 38.86 0.05 -11.74
C GLU A 150 39.15 1.51 -11.32
N GLY A 151 39.30 1.72 -10.01
CA GLY A 151 39.54 3.06 -9.43
C GLY A 151 38.34 4.01 -9.45
N ILE A 152 37.15 3.54 -9.83
CA ILE A 152 35.92 4.34 -9.91
C ILE A 152 34.92 3.85 -8.85
N PRO A 153 34.53 4.69 -7.87
CA PRO A 153 33.52 4.31 -6.89
C PRO A 153 32.13 4.25 -7.52
N LEU A 154 31.26 3.40 -6.97
CA LEU A 154 29.84 3.38 -7.30
C LEU A 154 29.17 4.64 -6.74
N LEU A 155 28.67 5.51 -7.61
CA LEU A 155 27.96 6.72 -7.21
C LEU A 155 26.47 6.42 -6.94
N MET A 156 25.96 6.79 -5.76
CA MET A 156 24.53 6.62 -5.45
C MET A 156 24.05 7.61 -4.39
N ALA A 157 22.72 7.75 -4.27
CA ALA A 157 22.12 8.54 -3.20
C ALA A 157 22.28 7.84 -1.85
N GLU A 158 22.30 8.59 -0.75
CA GLU A 158 22.33 8.03 0.61
C GLU A 158 21.21 7.00 0.84
N SER A 159 19.98 7.31 0.41
CA SER A 159 18.85 6.38 0.54
C SER A 159 18.99 5.10 -0.30
N THR A 160 19.73 5.16 -1.41
CA THR A 160 20.05 3.97 -2.20
C THR A 160 21.12 3.13 -1.51
N LEU A 161 22.17 3.77 -0.95
CA LEU A 161 23.17 3.08 -0.15
C LEU A 161 22.51 2.38 1.04
N ASP A 162 21.67 3.08 1.81
CA ASP A 162 20.90 2.51 2.92
C ASP A 162 20.09 1.28 2.48
N ALA A 163 19.45 1.33 1.29
CA ALA A 163 18.65 0.24 0.77
C ALA A 163 19.45 -0.98 0.35
N LEU A 164 20.57 -0.77 -0.32
CA LEU A 164 21.44 -1.85 -0.74
C LEU A 164 22.19 -2.46 0.45
N SER A 165 22.68 -1.64 1.38
CA SER A 165 23.29 -2.10 2.64
C SER A 165 22.31 -2.90 3.50
N ALA A 166 21.05 -2.45 3.61
CA ALA A 166 20.02 -3.18 4.35
C ALA A 166 19.65 -4.52 3.68
N SER A 167 19.70 -4.60 2.35
CA SER A 167 19.37 -5.81 1.59
C SER A 167 20.52 -6.82 1.52
N TRP A 168 21.76 -6.33 1.54
CA TRP A 168 22.97 -7.14 1.41
C TRP A 168 23.87 -6.99 2.63
N TYR A 169 24.77 -6.01 2.61
CA TYR A 169 25.71 -5.65 3.67
C TYR A 169 26.44 -4.36 3.28
N GLU A 170 27.18 -3.76 4.22
CA GLU A 170 27.91 -2.51 4.01
C GLU A 170 29.02 -2.65 2.93
N PRO A 171 29.17 -1.69 2.00
CA PRO A 171 30.21 -1.75 0.99
C PRO A 171 31.61 -1.62 1.61
N ALA A 172 32.63 -2.05 0.87
CA ALA A 172 34.01 -1.81 1.27
C ALA A 172 34.35 -0.31 1.31
N GLU A 173 35.37 0.04 2.09
CA GLU A 173 35.82 1.42 2.22
C GLU A 173 36.25 1.98 0.85
N GLY A 174 35.63 3.08 0.43
CA GLY A 174 35.90 3.72 -0.87
C GLY A 174 35.27 3.04 -2.08
N ALA A 175 34.56 1.92 -1.93
CA ALA A 175 33.84 1.25 -3.02
C ALA A 175 32.61 2.03 -3.49
N VAL A 176 31.95 2.72 -2.56
CA VAL A 176 30.75 3.54 -2.81
C VAL A 176 31.03 4.98 -2.39
N GLU A 177 30.53 5.91 -3.19
CA GLU A 177 30.45 7.32 -2.83
C GLU A 177 28.99 7.77 -2.82
N ALA A 178 28.51 8.14 -1.63
CA ALA A 178 27.16 8.67 -1.45
C ALA A 178 27.14 10.19 -1.69
N LEU A 179 26.22 10.65 -2.54
CA LEU A 179 26.02 12.06 -2.86
C LEU A 179 24.54 12.44 -2.77
N PRO A 180 24.20 13.74 -2.61
CA PRO A 180 22.84 14.20 -2.79
C PRO A 180 22.28 13.77 -4.16
N ALA A 181 21.01 13.34 -4.20
CA ALA A 181 20.42 12.76 -5.39
C ALA A 181 20.42 13.73 -6.60
N ASP A 182 20.34 15.03 -6.34
CA ASP A 182 20.39 16.10 -7.34
C ASP A 182 21.81 16.42 -7.84
N GLU A 183 22.84 15.97 -7.12
CA GLU A 183 24.25 16.14 -7.51
C GLU A 183 24.81 14.94 -8.28
N LEU A 184 24.21 13.75 -8.13
CA LEU A 184 24.70 12.49 -8.73
C LEU A 184 24.98 12.59 -10.22
N LEU A 185 24.07 13.20 -10.99
CA LEU A 185 24.21 13.29 -12.44
C LEU A 185 25.43 14.16 -12.80
N SER A 186 25.55 15.34 -12.21
CA SER A 186 26.68 16.25 -12.45
C SER A 186 28.01 15.60 -12.07
N ALA A 187 28.04 14.95 -10.90
CA ALA A 187 29.22 14.26 -10.39
C ALA A 187 29.65 13.07 -11.28
N ALA A 188 28.68 12.35 -11.86
CA ALA A 188 28.96 11.28 -12.83
C ALA A 188 29.63 11.83 -14.09
N TRP A 189 29.17 12.97 -14.62
CA TRP A 189 29.76 13.61 -15.80
C TRP A 189 31.15 14.18 -15.56
N GLU A 190 31.40 14.79 -14.42
CA GLU A 190 32.71 15.40 -14.11
C GLU A 190 33.83 14.35 -14.03
N ARG A 191 33.53 13.19 -13.44
CA ARG A 191 34.50 12.11 -13.24
C ARG A 191 34.87 11.33 -14.50
N GLU A 192 34.05 11.40 -15.55
CA GLU A 192 34.42 10.83 -16.86
C GLU A 192 35.59 11.58 -17.49
N THR A 193 35.72 12.88 -17.22
CA THR A 193 36.70 13.76 -17.89
C THR A 193 38.06 13.84 -17.18
N ALA A 194 38.24 13.17 -16.04
CA ALA A 194 39.44 13.21 -15.20
C ALA A 194 40.41 12.05 -15.51
#